data_AF-A0A6A7L973-F1
#
_entry.id   AF-A0A6A7L973-F1
#
_cell.length_a   1.000
_cell.length_b   1.000
_cell.length_c   1.000
_cell.angle_alpha   90.00
_cell.angle_beta   90.00
_cell.angle_gamma   90.00
#
_symmetry.space_group_name_H-M   'P 1'
#
loop_
_entity.id
_entity.type
_entity.pdbx_description
1 polymer ?
#
loop_
_entity_poly.entity_id
_entity_poly.type
_entity_poly.pdbx_seq_one_letter_code
_entity_poly.pdbx_strand_id
1 'polypeptide(L)'
;MHLVWASPGTAAAYRLDNRFADDAVLVKEVLAGEHGRMKTGQANWASDTTKVWFVMIKDAKGRYPGNPLWGDGWGWALFKGDAPDKQVATDYRKDCLGCQQPARATDWVYVKSYPVLTHE
;
A
#
# COMPACT_ATOMS: atom_id res chain seq x y z
N MET A 1 7.76 -0.13 -10.76
CA MET A 1 6.28 -0.21 -10.93
C MET A 1 5.64 -0.49 -9.57
N HIS A 2 4.44 0.03 -9.29
CA HIS A 2 3.71 -0.28 -8.06
C HIS A 2 2.43 -1.05 -8.37
N LEU A 3 2.31 -2.26 -7.84
CA LEU A 3 1.09 -3.03 -7.87
C LEU A 3 0.48 -3.03 -6.47
N VAL A 4 -0.83 -2.85 -6.36
CA VAL A 4 -1.50 -2.74 -5.07
C VAL A 4 -2.69 -3.67 -5.05
N TRP A 5 -2.72 -4.55 -4.05
CA TRP A 5 -3.84 -5.44 -3.78
C TRP A 5 -4.49 -5.05 -2.46
N ALA A 6 -5.77 -5.39 -2.36
CA ALA A 6 -6.53 -5.25 -1.15
C ALA A 6 -7.13 -6.61 -0.76
N SER A 7 -7.37 -6.83 0.53
CA SER A 7 -8.15 -7.98 1.00
C SER A 7 -9.50 -8.08 0.28
N PRO A 8 -10.05 -9.29 0.10
CA PRO A 8 -11.34 -9.48 -0.55
C PRO A 8 -12.44 -8.58 0.05
N GLY A 9 -13.30 -8.04 -0.80
CA GLY A 9 -14.39 -7.15 -0.40
C GLY A 9 -13.98 -5.71 -0.06
N THR A 10 -12.69 -5.41 0.15
CA THR A 10 -12.24 -4.05 0.53
C THR A 10 -12.58 -3.01 -0.54
N ALA A 11 -12.33 -3.29 -1.82
CA ALA A 11 -12.65 -2.36 -2.89
C ALA A 11 -14.17 -2.14 -3.05
N ALA A 12 -14.96 -3.21 -2.90
CA ALA A 12 -16.43 -3.12 -2.97
C ALA A 12 -17.00 -2.32 -1.80
N ALA A 13 -16.53 -2.56 -0.58
CA ALA A 13 -16.93 -1.78 0.60
C ALA A 13 -16.54 -0.30 0.46
N TYR A 14 -15.31 -0.02 0.01
CA TYR A 14 -14.84 1.35 -0.19
C TYR A 14 -15.72 2.13 -1.18
N ARG A 15 -16.19 1.50 -2.26
CA ARG A 15 -17.10 2.15 -3.23
C ARG A 15 -18.43 2.60 -2.62
N LEU A 16 -18.88 1.97 -1.53
CA LEU A 16 -20.16 2.30 -0.88
C LEU A 16 -20.06 3.51 0.05
N ASP A 17 -18.98 3.61 0.84
CA ASP A 17 -18.86 4.63 1.90
C ASP A 17 -17.59 5.49 1.84
N ASN A 18 -16.76 5.31 0.80
CA ASN A 18 -15.46 5.96 0.62
C ASN A 18 -14.50 5.78 1.80
N ARG A 19 -14.57 4.63 2.47
CA ARG A 19 -13.73 4.34 3.64
C ARG A 19 -13.17 2.92 3.61
N PHE A 20 -11.95 2.77 4.11
CA PHE A 20 -11.40 1.44 4.38
C PHE A 20 -12.02 0.88 5.66
N ALA A 21 -12.67 -0.27 5.55
CA ALA A 21 -13.21 -1.01 6.68
C ALA A 21 -12.09 -1.43 7.65
N ASP A 22 -12.43 -1.55 8.93
CA ASP A 22 -11.53 -2.15 9.92
C ASP A 22 -11.06 -3.53 9.45
N ASP A 23 -9.80 -3.89 9.71
CA ASP A 23 -9.12 -5.10 9.22
C ASP A 23 -8.86 -5.17 7.70
N ALA A 24 -9.21 -4.13 6.92
CA ALA A 24 -8.79 -4.06 5.53
C ALA A 24 -7.26 -4.10 5.42
N VAL A 25 -6.75 -5.01 4.58
CA VAL A 25 -5.32 -5.14 4.29
C VAL A 25 -5.04 -4.59 2.91
N LEU A 26 -4.07 -3.69 2.81
CA LEU A 26 -3.49 -3.24 1.55
C LEU A 26 -2.06 -3.74 1.45
N VAL A 27 -1.70 -4.36 0.33
CA VAL A 27 -0.33 -4.78 0.03
C VAL A 27 0.11 -4.04 -1.22
N LYS A 28 1.16 -3.23 -1.11
CA LYS A 28 1.84 -2.59 -2.23
C LYS A 28 3.14 -3.32 -2.51
N GLU A 29 3.24 -3.93 -3.67
CA GLU A 29 4.50 -4.46 -4.18
C GLU A 29 5.18 -3.44 -5.09
N VAL A 30 6.47 -3.22 -4.85
CA VAL A 30 7.32 -2.37 -5.67
C VAL A 30 8.22 -3.26 -6.50
N LEU A 31 7.99 -3.30 -7.80
CA LEU A 31 8.79 -4.05 -8.78
C LEU A 31 9.81 -3.14 -9.44
N ALA A 32 10.98 -3.67 -9.79
CA ALA A 32 11.91 -2.97 -10.67
C ALA A 32 11.23 -2.67 -12.02
N GLY A 33 11.60 -1.55 -12.63
CA GLY A 33 11.04 -1.11 -13.91
C GLY A 33 11.98 -1.44 -15.06
N GLU A 34 11.40 -1.90 -16.15
CA GLU A 34 12.05 -2.04 -17.45
C GLU A 34 11.36 -1.14 -18.47
N HIS A 35 12.06 -0.83 -19.56
CA HIS A 35 11.54 0.03 -20.61
C HIS A 35 12.16 -0.31 -21.97
N GLY A 36 11.46 0.07 -23.04
CA GLY A 36 11.91 -0.18 -24.40
C GLY A 36 10.87 0.13 -25.46
N ARG A 37 11.28 0.02 -26.72
CA ARG A 37 10.39 0.22 -27.86
C ARG A 37 9.63 -1.07 -28.19
N MET A 38 8.32 -1.03 -28.05
CA MET A 38 7.40 -2.08 -28.47
C MET A 38 6.67 -1.66 -29.76
N LYS A 39 5.89 -2.57 -30.36
CA LYS A 39 5.05 -2.23 -31.53
C LYS A 39 4.03 -1.13 -31.23
N THR A 40 3.65 -0.97 -29.97
CA THR A 40 2.77 0.07 -29.46
C THR A 40 3.47 1.40 -29.15
N GLY A 41 4.79 1.49 -29.37
CA GLY A 41 5.61 2.67 -29.06
C GLY A 41 6.55 2.45 -27.88
N GLN A 42 7.02 3.56 -27.29
CA GLN A 42 7.83 3.50 -26.07
C GLN A 42 6.98 3.01 -24.90
N ALA A 43 7.44 1.98 -24.22
CA ALA A 43 6.72 1.36 -23.12
C ALA A 43 7.61 1.20 -21.89
N ASN A 44 6.97 1.15 -20.72
CA ASN A 44 7.58 0.77 -19.46
C ASN A 44 6.77 -0.41 -18.88
N TRP A 45 7.44 -1.40 -18.30
CA TRP A 45 6.79 -2.54 -17.66
C TRP A 45 7.50 -2.92 -16.36
N ALA A 46 6.87 -3.78 -15.57
CA ALA A 46 7.51 -4.35 -14.39
C ALA A 46 8.42 -5.51 -14.79
N SER A 47 9.62 -5.55 -14.24
CA SER A 47 10.45 -6.77 -14.21
C SER A 47 9.87 -7.80 -13.23
N ASP A 48 10.47 -8.99 -13.19
CA ASP A 48 10.21 -10.04 -12.20
C ASP A 48 10.85 -9.77 -10.81
N THR A 49 11.62 -8.69 -10.68
CA THR A 49 12.37 -8.38 -9.46
C THR A 49 11.57 -7.50 -8.51
N THR A 50 11.08 -8.09 -7.41
CA THR A 50 10.49 -7.34 -6.31
C THR A 50 11.56 -6.62 -5.48
N LYS A 51 11.33 -5.34 -5.18
CA LYS A 51 12.18 -4.52 -4.33
C LYS A 51 11.68 -4.52 -2.89
N VAL A 52 10.40 -4.23 -2.69
CA VAL A 52 9.78 -4.24 -1.36
C VAL A 52 8.29 -4.59 -1.46
N TRP A 53 7.76 -5.19 -0.40
CA TRP A 53 6.33 -5.15 -0.08
C TRP A 53 6.09 -4.19 1.07
N PHE A 54 5.14 -3.29 0.89
CA PHE A 54 4.64 -2.41 1.94
C PHE A 54 3.21 -2.81 2.27
N VAL A 55 2.96 -3.14 3.52
CA VAL A 55 1.66 -3.63 3.99
C VAL A 55 1.06 -2.61 4.95
N MET A 56 -0.21 -2.30 4.73
CA MET A 56 -1.03 -1.49 5.62
C MET A 56 -2.23 -2.31 6.09
N ILE A 57 -2.52 -2.30 7.38
CA ILE A 57 -3.66 -3.01 7.99
C ILE A 57 -4.54 -1.99 8.70
N LYS A 58 -5.80 -1.83 8.29
CA LYS A 58 -6.69 -0.84 8.90
C LYS A 58 -7.00 -1.23 10.34
N ASP A 59 -6.76 -0.31 11.26
CA ASP A 59 -7.12 -0.44 12.67
C ASP A 59 -7.92 0.78 13.10
N ALA A 60 -9.21 0.77 12.81
CA ALA A 60 -10.14 1.82 13.18
C ALA A 60 -10.43 1.86 14.70
N LYS A 61 -10.05 0.79 15.42
CA LYS A 61 -10.32 0.62 16.86
C LYS A 61 -9.14 0.99 17.75
N GLY A 62 -7.94 1.20 17.19
CA GLY A 62 -6.74 1.54 17.96
C GLY A 62 -6.31 0.40 18.89
N ARG A 63 -6.29 -0.83 18.37
CA ARG A 63 -6.06 -2.09 19.11
C ARG A 63 -4.65 -2.23 19.68
N TYR A 64 -3.67 -1.50 19.17
CA TYR A 64 -2.25 -1.68 19.50
C TYR A 64 -1.61 -0.41 20.07
N PRO A 65 -2.05 0.08 21.25
CA PRO A 65 -1.46 1.26 21.87
C PRO A 65 0.02 1.01 22.21
N GLY A 66 0.86 2.03 22.00
CA GLY A 66 2.29 1.98 22.32
C GLY A 66 3.15 1.16 21.34
N ASN A 67 2.56 0.48 20.37
CA ASN A 67 3.32 -0.22 19.33
C ASN A 67 3.85 0.81 18.30
N PRO A 68 5.18 0.89 18.07
CA PRO A 68 5.75 1.86 17.13
C PRO A 68 5.39 1.62 15.67
N LEU A 69 4.79 0.46 15.34
CA LEU A 69 4.31 0.10 14.00
C LEU A 69 2.79 0.25 13.84
N TRP A 70 2.10 0.78 14.85
CA TRP A 70 0.67 1.07 14.78
C TRP A 70 0.40 2.53 15.12
N GLY A 71 -0.46 3.16 14.34
CA GLY A 71 -0.86 4.54 14.55
C GLY A 71 -1.56 5.12 13.33
N ASP A 72 -2.20 6.27 13.53
CA ASP A 72 -2.99 6.95 12.50
C ASP A 72 -4.06 6.06 11.85
N GLY A 73 -4.58 5.09 12.62
CA GLY A 73 -5.62 4.16 12.18
C GLY A 73 -5.11 2.99 11.31
N TRP A 74 -3.79 2.75 11.29
CA TRP A 74 -3.16 1.71 10.48
C TRP A 74 -2.04 0.99 11.23
N GLY A 75 -1.85 -0.29 10.93
CA GLY A 75 -0.62 -1.04 11.13
C GLY A 75 0.25 -0.95 9.89
N TRP A 76 1.57 -0.86 10.08
CA TRP A 76 2.53 -0.57 9.03
C TRP A 76 3.65 -1.60 9.00
N ALA A 77 3.88 -2.23 7.84
CA ALA A 77 4.97 -3.18 7.68
C ALA A 77 5.69 -3.00 6.35
N LEU A 78 6.99 -3.28 6.36
CA LEU A 78 7.85 -3.25 5.19
C LEU A 78 8.66 -4.54 5.15
N PHE A 79 8.66 -5.20 4.01
CA PHE A 79 9.43 -6.42 3.73
C PHE A 79 10.29 -6.15 2.51
N LYS A 80 11.54 -6.60 2.53
CA LYS A 80 12.44 -6.44 1.37
C LYS A 80 12.30 -7.63 0.44
N GLY A 81 12.51 -7.38 -0.86
CA GLY A 81 12.48 -8.42 -1.91
C GLY A 81 13.45 -9.59 -1.63
N ASP A 82 14.59 -9.29 -1.03
CA ASP A 82 15.65 -10.24 -0.69
C ASP A 82 15.48 -10.90 0.70
N ALA A 83 14.49 -10.48 1.49
CA ALA A 83 14.17 -11.02 2.81
C ALA A 83 12.65 -10.91 3.08
N PRO A 84 11.80 -11.63 2.31
CA PRO A 84 10.35 -11.48 2.35
C PRO A 84 9.70 -11.99 3.64
N ASP A 85 10.41 -12.81 4.41
CA ASP A 85 9.97 -13.40 5.68
C ASP A 85 10.20 -12.48 6.89
N LYS A 86 10.88 -11.35 6.69
CA LYS A 86 11.26 -10.42 7.75
C LYS A 86 10.67 -9.04 7.55
N GLN A 87 9.81 -8.62 8.47
CA GLN A 87 9.43 -7.23 8.60
C GLN A 87 10.66 -6.43 9.08
N VAL A 88 10.94 -5.28 8.43
CA VAL A 88 12.13 -4.46 8.72
C VAL A 88 11.84 -3.03 9.19
N ALA A 89 10.59 -2.57 9.19
CA ALA A 89 10.27 -1.24 9.71
C ALA A 89 10.30 -1.25 11.24
N THR A 90 10.77 -0.16 11.83
CA THR A 90 10.97 -0.01 13.27
C THR A 90 9.97 0.96 13.89
N ASP A 91 9.62 2.01 13.16
CA ASP A 91 8.69 3.04 13.59
C ASP A 91 7.98 3.62 12.35
N TYR A 92 6.65 3.53 12.29
CA TYR A 92 5.93 3.96 11.11
C TYR A 92 6.08 5.45 10.83
N ARG A 93 6.29 6.29 11.85
CA ARG A 93 6.48 7.74 11.67
C ARG A 93 7.80 8.06 10.99
N LYS A 94 8.82 7.24 11.24
CA LYS A 94 10.16 7.38 10.65
C LYS A 94 10.25 6.71 9.28
N ASP A 95 9.75 5.48 9.20
CA ASP A 95 10.01 4.58 8.08
C ASP A 95 8.91 4.62 7.00
N CYS A 96 7.70 5.11 7.32
CA CYS A 96 6.54 4.97 6.43
C CYS A 96 5.82 6.30 6.17
N LEU A 97 5.57 7.09 7.21
CA LEU A 97 4.64 8.21 7.18
C LEU A 97 5.06 9.33 6.24
N GLY A 98 6.37 9.61 6.14
CA GLY A 98 6.90 10.63 5.23
C GLY A 98 6.48 10.41 3.77
N CYS A 99 6.43 9.16 3.31
CA CYS A 99 5.97 8.81 1.97
C CYS A 99 4.45 8.92 1.80
N GLN A 100 3.67 8.80 2.87
CA GLN A 100 2.20 8.81 2.83
C GLN A 100 1.58 10.16 3.21
N GLN A 101 2.38 11.09 3.73
CA GLN A 101 1.96 12.43 4.11
C GLN A 101 1.11 13.16 3.04
N PRO A 102 1.45 13.10 1.74
CA PRO A 102 0.62 13.75 0.71
C PRO A 102 -0.78 13.15 0.56
N ALA A 103 -0.99 11.92 1.02
CA ALA A 103 -2.26 11.20 0.98
C ALA A 103 -3.02 11.24 2.31
N ARG A 104 -2.59 12.07 3.28
CA ARG A 104 -3.25 12.17 4.60
C ARG A 104 -4.75 12.43 4.52
N ALA A 105 -5.19 13.28 3.59
CA ALA A 105 -6.60 13.63 3.41
C ALA A 105 -7.47 12.45 2.91
N THR A 106 -6.84 11.41 2.36
CA THR A 106 -7.49 10.20 1.84
C THR A 106 -7.05 8.99 2.66
N ASP A 107 -7.03 9.16 3.99
CA ASP A 107 -6.70 8.12 4.96
C ASP A 107 -5.31 7.50 4.74
N TRP A 108 -4.34 8.33 4.36
CA TRP A 108 -2.94 7.95 4.11
C TRP A 108 -2.74 7.02 2.91
N VAL A 109 -3.75 6.89 2.04
CA VAL A 109 -3.73 6.02 0.88
C VAL A 109 -3.93 6.85 -0.39
N TYR A 110 -3.12 6.63 -1.42
CA TYR A 110 -3.20 7.35 -2.69
C TYR A 110 -4.39 6.88 -3.56
N VAL A 111 -5.61 7.06 -3.07
CA VAL A 111 -6.85 6.54 -3.70
C VAL A 111 -7.04 7.01 -5.14
N LYS A 112 -6.55 8.20 -5.50
CA LYS A 112 -6.55 8.72 -6.88
C LYS A 112 -5.79 7.84 -7.88
N SER A 113 -4.91 6.95 -7.40
CA SER A 113 -4.15 6.01 -8.21
C SER A 113 -4.86 4.66 -8.36
N TYR A 114 -6.04 4.48 -7.74
CA TYR A 114 -6.80 3.23 -7.77
C TYR A 114 -8.17 3.47 -8.42
N PRO A 115 -8.25 3.48 -9.76
CA PRO A 115 -9.52 3.71 -10.46
C PRO A 115 -10.61 2.69 -10.08
N VAL A 116 -10.22 1.48 -9.66
CA VAL A 116 -11.16 0.45 -9.18
C VAL A 116 -11.96 0.89 -7.93
N LEU A 117 -11.50 1.91 -7.19
CA LEU A 117 -12.21 2.47 -6.03
C LEU A 117 -13.19 3.58 -6.40
N THR A 118 -13.12 4.14 -7.62
CA THR A 118 -13.92 5.29 -8.07
C THR A 118 -14.91 4.95 -9.18
N HIS A 119 -14.87 3.73 -9.72
CA HIS A 119 -15.72 3.30 -10.82
C HIS A 119 -16.64 2.14 -10.38
N GLU A 120 -17.96 2.34 -10.57
CA GLU A 120 -18.94 1.29 -10.85
C GLU A 120 -19.40 1.45 -12.31
#